data_AF-A0A9P3ZHL3-F1
#
_entry.id   AF-A0A9P3ZHL3-F1
#
_cell.length_a   1.000
_cell.length_b   1.000
_cell.length_c   1.000
_cell.angle_alpha   90.00
_cell.angle_beta   90.00
_cell.angle_gamma   90.00
#
_symmetry.space_group_name_H-M   'P 1'
#
loop_
_entity.id
_entity.type
_entity.pdbx_description
1 polymer ?
#
loop_
_entity_poly.entity_id
_entity_poly.type
_entity_poly.pdbx_seq_one_letter_code
_entity_poly.pdbx_strand_id
1 'polypeptide(L)'
;HRVGADILCYMNGYKDPRMEKMFLANDVGDYVGIRIGIDVTSKSQAVSKYSNMIVASDTPYLWFNAAEATFLRAEYELRWGSEETARSLYEAAVRLSFEERGASGADAYLAQTDVKPAPYTDPVGNYSAMAQSDIGIPWVDGAENFERNLERIIVQKWIAIFPLGVEAWSEHRRTGYPKLLPVPTDKSGGTVDVAQGARRLPYPVEEYQQNNANLQLAIQTLDGEQQNGNRTGDVMGTRVWWDCKSYNN
;
A
#
# COMPACT_ATOMS: atom_id res chain seq x y z
N HIS A 1 -9.81 3.88 -14.64
CA HIS A 1 -9.09 3.97 -13.35
C HIS A 1 -8.45 5.35 -13.19
N ARG A 2 -8.17 5.72 -11.95
CA ARG A 2 -7.42 6.89 -11.52
C ARG A 2 -6.52 6.48 -10.34
N VAL A 3 -5.51 7.28 -10.04
CA VAL A 3 -4.59 7.01 -8.92
C VAL A 3 -5.39 7.08 -7.61
N GLY A 4 -5.14 6.15 -6.69
CA GLY A 4 -5.80 6.14 -5.38
C GLY A 4 -5.33 7.31 -4.51
N ALA A 5 -6.20 7.80 -3.63
CA ALA A 5 -5.91 8.89 -2.71
C ALA A 5 -4.68 8.62 -1.84
N ASP A 6 -4.51 7.39 -1.35
CA ASP A 6 -3.48 6.98 -0.40
C ASP A 6 -2.07 7.35 -0.85
N ILE A 7 -1.67 6.91 -2.05
CA ILE A 7 -0.29 7.11 -2.53
C ILE A 7 0.04 8.58 -2.71
N LEU A 8 -0.92 9.37 -3.16
CA LEU A 8 -0.74 10.81 -3.30
C LEU A 8 -0.79 11.54 -1.95
N CYS A 9 -1.51 11.04 -0.93
CA CYS A 9 -1.43 11.60 0.41
C CYS A 9 -0.03 11.44 1.02
N TYR A 10 0.55 10.23 0.91
CA TYR A 10 1.92 9.98 1.34
C TYR A 10 2.93 10.82 0.56
N MET A 11 2.89 10.75 -0.78
CA MET A 11 3.90 11.40 -1.62
C MET A 11 3.81 12.94 -1.61
N ASN A 12 2.60 13.54 -1.55
CA ASN A 12 2.48 14.99 -1.36
C ASN A 12 3.01 15.43 0.00
N GLY A 13 2.65 14.69 1.07
CA GLY A 13 3.12 14.98 2.42
C GLY A 13 4.65 14.92 2.54
N TYR A 14 5.27 13.99 1.81
CA TYR A 14 6.73 13.84 1.69
C TYR A 14 7.39 14.76 0.68
N LYS A 15 6.63 15.55 -0.08
CA LYS A 15 7.12 16.37 -1.19
C LYS A 15 7.98 15.54 -2.16
N ASP A 16 7.50 14.34 -2.47
CA ASP A 16 8.28 13.32 -3.15
C ASP A 16 8.58 13.69 -4.62
N PRO A 17 9.86 13.87 -5.01
CA PRO A 17 10.23 14.21 -6.39
C PRO A 17 9.85 13.16 -7.44
N ARG A 18 9.53 11.93 -7.03
CA ARG A 18 9.10 10.87 -7.97
C ARG A 18 7.68 11.11 -8.51
N MET A 19 6.86 11.96 -7.88
CA MET A 19 5.46 12.18 -8.29
C MET A 19 5.33 12.61 -9.76
N GLU A 20 6.17 13.54 -10.22
CA GLU A 20 6.15 14.02 -11.61
C GLU A 20 6.57 12.95 -12.64
N LYS A 21 7.24 11.89 -12.19
CA LYS A 21 7.64 10.75 -13.03
C LYS A 21 6.59 9.64 -13.05
N MET A 22 5.68 9.64 -12.07
CA MET A 22 4.72 8.56 -11.86
C MET A 22 3.29 8.95 -12.22
N PHE A 23 2.93 10.23 -12.10
CA PHE A 23 1.55 10.69 -12.19
C PHE A 23 1.38 11.94 -13.06
N LEU A 24 0.20 12.05 -13.65
CA LEU A 24 -0.31 13.26 -14.27
C LEU A 24 -1.10 14.05 -13.23
N ALA A 25 -0.86 15.35 -13.14
CA ALA A 25 -1.67 16.26 -12.33
C ALA A 25 -3.12 16.35 -12.85
N ASN A 26 -4.03 16.82 -12.02
CA ASN A 26 -5.42 17.07 -12.39
C ASN A 26 -5.56 18.36 -13.22
N ASP A 27 -6.81 18.77 -13.50
CA ASP A 27 -7.15 19.94 -14.30
C ASP A 27 -6.68 21.30 -13.76
N VAL A 28 -6.27 21.38 -12.49
CA VAL A 28 -5.73 22.59 -11.85
C VAL A 28 -4.25 22.49 -11.48
N GLY A 29 -3.58 21.40 -11.87
CA GLY A 29 -2.16 21.19 -11.62
C GLY A 29 -1.82 20.50 -10.29
N ASP A 30 -2.83 20.00 -9.56
CA ASP A 30 -2.62 19.30 -8.30
C ASP A 30 -2.48 17.78 -8.50
N TYR A 31 -1.67 17.14 -7.66
CA TYR A 31 -1.58 15.69 -7.57
C TYR A 31 -2.59 15.16 -6.56
N VAL A 32 -3.79 14.78 -7.00
CA VAL A 32 -4.85 14.30 -6.10
C VAL A 32 -5.46 13.00 -6.57
N GLY A 33 -5.47 11.99 -5.69
CA GLY A 33 -6.02 10.69 -5.99
C GLY A 33 -7.52 10.59 -5.68
N ILE A 34 -8.18 9.61 -6.28
CA ILE A 34 -9.57 9.30 -5.98
C ILE A 34 -9.66 8.44 -4.71
N ARG A 35 -10.58 8.77 -3.80
CA ARG A 35 -10.84 7.92 -2.62
C ARG A 35 -11.32 6.54 -3.08
N ILE A 36 -10.67 5.49 -2.60
CA ILE A 36 -11.05 4.10 -2.91
C ILE A 36 -12.28 3.71 -2.08
N GLY A 37 -13.21 2.97 -2.70
CA GLY A 37 -14.44 2.49 -2.04
C GLY A 37 -15.61 3.48 -2.08
N ILE A 38 -15.66 4.37 -3.07
CA ILE A 38 -16.77 5.33 -3.29
C ILE A 38 -17.60 4.98 -4.52
N ASP A 39 -18.83 5.49 -4.56
CA ASP A 39 -19.66 5.49 -5.76
C ASP A 39 -19.29 6.69 -6.65
N VAL A 40 -18.61 6.42 -7.76
CA VAL A 40 -18.23 7.45 -8.73
C VAL A 40 -19.42 7.78 -9.63
N THR A 41 -20.02 8.96 -9.44
CA THR A 41 -21.24 9.38 -10.14
C THR A 41 -20.98 9.92 -11.56
N SER A 42 -19.77 10.38 -11.85
CA SER A 42 -19.42 10.94 -13.16
C SER A 42 -18.00 10.58 -13.61
N LYS A 43 -17.91 9.88 -14.75
CA LYS A 43 -16.62 9.56 -15.39
C LYS A 43 -15.87 10.82 -15.81
N SER A 44 -16.55 11.81 -16.41
CA SER A 44 -15.89 13.03 -16.89
C SER A 44 -15.33 13.87 -15.74
N GLN A 45 -16.07 13.99 -14.64
CA GLN A 45 -15.58 14.69 -13.45
C GLN A 45 -14.38 13.96 -12.84
N ALA A 46 -14.46 12.64 -12.68
CA ALA A 46 -13.34 11.86 -12.15
C ALA A 46 -12.09 11.92 -13.07
N VAL A 47 -12.30 12.00 -14.38
CA VAL A 47 -11.22 12.17 -15.36
C VAL A 47 -10.48 13.49 -15.19
N SER A 48 -11.21 14.57 -14.88
CA SER A 48 -10.72 15.94 -14.74
C SER A 48 -10.09 16.21 -13.36
N LYS A 49 -10.73 15.73 -12.29
CA LYS A 49 -10.42 16.13 -10.90
C LYS A 49 -9.35 15.28 -10.22
N TYR A 50 -9.09 14.08 -10.72
CA TYR A 50 -8.12 13.18 -10.11
C TYR A 50 -6.98 12.85 -11.07
N SER A 51 -5.79 12.70 -10.48
CA SER A 51 -4.57 12.31 -11.14
C SER A 51 -4.66 10.94 -11.79
N ASN A 52 -3.92 10.79 -12.88
CA ASN A 52 -3.78 9.53 -13.59
C ASN A 52 -2.34 9.02 -13.51
N MET A 53 -2.14 7.73 -13.73
CA MET A 53 -0.80 7.15 -13.86
C MET A 53 -0.17 7.59 -15.19
N ILE A 54 1.12 7.91 -15.17
CA ILE A 54 1.91 8.03 -16.41
C ILE A 54 2.15 6.62 -16.93
N VAL A 55 1.54 6.30 -18.07
CA VAL A 55 1.70 5.03 -18.78
C VAL A 55 1.40 5.25 -20.26
N ALA A 56 2.17 4.61 -21.12
CA ALA A 56 2.01 4.58 -22.56
C ALA A 56 1.85 3.13 -23.05
N SER A 57 1.46 2.95 -24.31
CA SER A 57 1.23 1.61 -24.90
C SER A 57 2.50 0.74 -24.96
N ASP A 58 3.68 1.36 -24.87
CA ASP A 58 5.00 0.73 -24.88
C ASP A 58 5.65 0.69 -23.49
N THR A 59 4.96 1.11 -22.43
CA THR A 59 5.48 1.02 -21.06
C THR A 59 5.62 -0.46 -20.67
N PRO A 60 6.81 -0.91 -20.24
CA PRO A 60 7.02 -2.30 -19.85
C PRO A 60 6.25 -2.64 -18.57
N TYR A 61 5.90 -3.91 -18.42
CA TYR A 61 5.34 -4.42 -17.16
C TYR A 61 6.46 -4.61 -16.15
N LEU A 62 6.41 -3.86 -15.05
CA LEU A 62 7.24 -4.12 -13.89
C LEU A 62 6.79 -5.45 -13.26
N TRP A 63 7.73 -6.35 -12.99
CA TRP A 63 7.47 -7.61 -12.27
C TRP A 63 8.11 -7.59 -10.87
N PHE A 64 9.33 -7.06 -10.79
CA PHE A 64 10.15 -6.96 -9.59
C PHE A 64 11.27 -5.96 -9.88
N ASN A 65 11.67 -5.12 -8.91
CA ASN A 65 12.77 -4.18 -9.09
C ASN A 65 13.87 -4.31 -8.02
N ALA A 66 15.01 -3.67 -8.28
CA ALA A 66 16.15 -3.67 -7.37
C ALA A 66 15.84 -3.00 -6.03
N ALA A 67 14.98 -1.97 -6.03
CA ALA A 67 14.52 -1.33 -4.80
C ALA A 67 13.77 -2.32 -3.90
N GLU A 68 12.84 -3.10 -4.46
CA GLU A 68 12.10 -4.14 -3.74
C GLU A 68 13.02 -5.19 -3.13
N ALA A 69 13.95 -5.74 -3.91
CA ALA A 69 14.95 -6.69 -3.41
C ALA A 69 15.74 -6.13 -2.21
N THR A 70 16.11 -4.86 -2.31
CA THR A 70 16.90 -4.18 -1.28
C THR A 70 16.07 -3.89 -0.03
N PHE A 71 14.80 -3.50 -0.18
CA PHE A 71 13.87 -3.34 0.96
C PHE A 71 13.58 -4.67 1.66
N LEU A 72 13.43 -5.77 0.92
CA LEU A 72 13.28 -7.11 1.51
C LEU A 72 14.49 -7.47 2.37
N ARG A 73 15.70 -7.15 1.90
CA ARG A 73 16.92 -7.33 2.69
C ARG A 73 17.00 -6.38 3.88
N ALA A 74 16.56 -5.13 3.74
CA ALA A 74 16.48 -4.19 4.85
C ALA A 74 15.54 -4.70 5.96
N GLU A 75 14.38 -5.26 5.59
CA GLU A 75 13.45 -5.87 6.54
C GLU A 75 14.07 -7.09 7.23
N TYR A 76 14.79 -7.95 6.49
CA TYR A 76 15.52 -9.08 7.08
C TYR A 76 16.53 -8.61 8.14
N GLU A 77 17.35 -7.62 7.82
CA GLU A 77 18.36 -7.09 8.76
C GLU A 77 17.70 -6.45 9.97
N LEU A 78 16.58 -5.73 9.79
CA LEU A 78 15.82 -5.16 10.90
C LEU A 78 15.31 -6.25 11.85
N ARG A 79 14.86 -7.39 11.32
CA ARG A 79 14.27 -8.49 12.11
C ARG A 79 15.30 -9.37 12.81
N TRP A 80 16.39 -9.69 12.14
CA TRP A 80 17.28 -10.77 12.56
C TRP A 80 18.76 -10.44 12.42
N GLY A 81 19.09 -9.27 11.89
CA GLY A 81 20.46 -8.88 11.57
C GLY A 81 20.87 -7.61 12.28
N SER A 82 21.55 -6.73 11.54
CA SER A 82 22.09 -5.49 12.07
C SER A 82 21.19 -4.31 11.73
N GLU A 83 20.79 -3.53 12.75
CA GLU A 83 20.05 -2.28 12.57
C GLU A 83 20.82 -1.30 11.66
N GLU A 84 22.14 -1.21 11.80
CA GLU A 84 22.97 -0.36 10.97
C GLU A 84 22.93 -0.78 9.49
N THR A 85 22.95 -2.09 9.24
CA THR A 85 22.81 -2.64 7.88
C THR A 85 21.40 -2.42 7.35
N ALA A 86 20.37 -2.57 8.19
CA ALA A 86 18.98 -2.29 7.82
C ALA A 86 18.78 -0.85 7.37
N ARG A 87 19.31 0.13 8.14
CA ARG A 87 19.33 1.55 7.78
C ARG A 87 20.01 1.79 6.44
N SER A 88 21.22 1.25 6.28
CA SER A 88 22.01 1.42 5.05
C SER A 88 21.28 0.88 3.82
N LEU A 89 20.64 -0.29 3.95
CA LEU A 89 19.84 -0.89 2.88
C LEU A 89 18.54 -0.13 2.61
N TYR A 90 17.86 0.36 3.65
CA TYR A 90 16.66 1.21 3.51
C TYR A 90 16.98 2.44 2.65
N GLU A 91 18.05 3.16 2.99
CA GLU A 91 18.46 4.34 2.23
C GLU A 91 18.90 3.99 0.81
N ALA A 92 19.66 2.90 0.64
CA ALA A 92 20.07 2.42 -0.69
C ALA A 92 18.85 2.06 -1.56
N ALA A 93 17.84 1.41 -0.99
CA ALA A 93 16.61 1.04 -1.69
C ALA A 93 15.80 2.28 -2.13
N VAL A 94 15.75 3.33 -1.30
CA VAL A 94 15.14 4.61 -1.69
C VAL A 94 15.92 5.23 -2.85
N ARG A 95 17.26 5.25 -2.80
CA ARG A 95 18.09 5.75 -3.92
C ARG A 95 17.85 4.98 -5.22
N LEU A 96 17.79 3.65 -5.16
CA LEU A 96 17.46 2.79 -6.31
C LEU A 96 16.08 3.12 -6.88
N SER A 97 15.08 3.37 -6.03
CA SER A 97 13.75 3.77 -6.48
C SER A 97 13.75 5.12 -7.19
N PHE A 98 14.54 6.10 -6.71
CA PHE A 98 14.70 7.38 -7.40
C PHE A 98 15.38 7.21 -8.75
N GLU A 99 16.45 6.42 -8.81
CA GLU A 99 17.18 6.09 -10.03
C GLU A 99 16.26 5.44 -11.08
N GLU A 100 15.51 4.41 -10.69
CA GLU A 100 14.56 3.71 -11.58
C GLU A 100 13.50 4.64 -12.17
N ARG A 101 13.04 5.64 -11.39
CA ARG A 101 12.06 6.63 -11.85
C ARG A 101 12.68 7.79 -12.63
N GLY A 102 14.01 7.89 -12.67
CA GLY A 102 14.72 9.06 -13.22
C GLY A 102 14.46 10.33 -12.41
N ALA A 103 14.20 10.21 -11.10
CA ALA A 103 14.03 11.31 -10.17
C ALA A 103 15.37 11.67 -9.52
N SER A 104 15.58 12.94 -9.19
CA SER A 104 16.77 13.43 -8.48
C SER A 104 16.44 13.76 -7.02
N GLY A 105 17.48 13.95 -6.19
CA GLY A 105 17.31 14.46 -4.82
C GLY A 105 17.02 13.40 -3.75
N ALA A 106 17.38 12.13 -3.99
CA ALA A 106 17.16 11.04 -3.04
C ALA A 106 17.77 11.29 -1.64
N ASP A 107 19.00 11.81 -1.57
CA ASP A 107 19.65 12.11 -0.29
C ASP A 107 18.97 13.25 0.46
N ALA A 108 18.56 14.29 -0.25
CA ALA A 108 17.78 15.39 0.33
C ALA A 108 16.42 14.88 0.84
N TYR A 109 15.77 13.99 0.08
CA TYR A 109 14.52 13.35 0.46
C TYR A 109 14.67 12.50 1.73
N LEU A 110 15.75 11.72 1.84
CA LEU A 110 16.05 10.89 3.02
C LEU A 110 16.36 11.69 4.28
N ALA A 111 16.81 12.94 4.13
CA ALA A 111 17.14 13.83 5.24
C ALA A 111 15.96 14.70 5.73
N GLN A 112 14.76 14.61 5.12
CA GLN A 112 13.61 15.46 5.48
C GLN A 112 12.99 15.04 6.82
N THR A 113 13.18 15.82 7.88
CA THR A 113 12.69 15.50 9.24
C THR A 113 11.25 15.95 9.52
N ASP A 114 10.78 17.01 8.86
CA ASP A 114 9.49 17.66 9.15
C ASP A 114 8.40 17.34 8.11
N VAL A 115 8.44 16.12 7.56
CA VAL A 115 7.47 15.64 6.57
C VAL A 115 6.78 14.37 7.05
N LYS A 116 5.48 14.31 6.77
CA LYS A 116 4.60 13.18 7.11
C LYS A 116 3.48 13.10 6.08
N PRO A 117 2.77 11.96 5.97
CA PRO A 117 1.63 11.84 5.07
C PRO A 117 0.61 12.96 5.28
N ALA A 118 0.13 13.55 4.19
CA ALA A 118 -0.86 14.61 4.24
C ALA A 118 -2.26 14.05 4.53
N PRO A 119 -3.17 14.85 5.13
CA PRO A 119 -4.59 14.50 5.10
C PRO A 119 -5.10 14.50 3.65
N TYR A 120 -6.16 13.75 3.40
CA TYR A 120 -6.81 13.71 2.11
C TYR A 120 -7.85 14.83 2.00
N THR A 121 -7.67 15.73 1.02
CA THR A 121 -8.69 16.70 0.62
C THR A 121 -9.28 16.27 -0.71
N ASP A 122 -10.56 15.90 -0.71
CA ASP A 122 -11.28 15.53 -1.93
C ASP A 122 -11.60 16.80 -2.74
N PRO A 123 -11.15 16.93 -4.00
CA PRO A 123 -11.43 18.09 -4.85
C PRO A 123 -12.92 18.21 -5.21
N VAL A 124 -13.71 17.15 -5.01
CA VAL A 124 -15.18 17.17 -5.16
C VAL A 124 -15.88 17.44 -3.82
N GLY A 125 -15.16 17.34 -2.70
CA GLY A 125 -15.59 17.77 -1.36
C GLY A 125 -16.38 16.74 -0.54
N ASN A 126 -16.57 15.51 -1.02
CA ASN A 126 -17.44 14.53 -0.36
C ASN A 126 -16.70 13.56 0.57
N TYR A 127 -15.42 13.29 0.30
CA TYR A 127 -14.70 12.16 0.91
C TYR A 127 -13.35 12.51 1.54
N SER A 128 -13.15 13.76 1.93
CA SER A 128 -11.97 14.22 2.66
C SER A 128 -11.78 13.43 3.97
N ALA A 129 -10.53 13.20 4.38
CA ALA A 129 -10.21 12.46 5.60
C ALA A 129 -8.86 12.84 6.19
N MET A 130 -8.67 12.49 7.46
CA MET A 130 -7.40 12.67 8.17
C MET A 130 -6.32 11.71 7.67
N ALA A 131 -5.06 12.11 7.84
CA ALA A 131 -3.92 11.23 7.59
C ALA A 131 -3.98 10.00 8.52
N GLN A 132 -3.67 8.82 7.97
CA GLN A 132 -3.71 7.55 8.72
C GLN A 132 -2.39 7.19 9.39
N SER A 133 -1.32 7.87 9.02
CA SER A 133 0.02 7.71 9.58
C SER A 133 0.69 9.07 9.74
N ASP A 134 1.61 9.14 10.69
CA ASP A 134 2.51 10.24 10.93
C ASP A 134 3.98 9.86 10.65
N ILE A 135 4.22 8.72 9.99
CA ILE A 135 5.57 8.20 9.78
C ILE A 135 6.41 9.13 8.89
N GLY A 136 7.55 9.58 9.41
CA GLY A 136 8.53 10.36 8.66
C GLY A 136 9.48 9.47 7.84
N ILE A 137 10.20 10.08 6.90
CA ILE A 137 11.12 9.38 5.99
C ILE A 137 12.44 8.95 6.67
N PRO A 138 13.12 9.81 7.46
CA PRO A 138 14.45 9.46 7.96
C PRO A 138 14.38 8.26 8.90
N TRP A 139 15.39 7.39 8.81
CA TRP A 139 15.57 6.30 9.76
C TRP A 139 15.75 6.86 11.18
N VAL A 140 15.24 6.14 12.17
CA VAL A 140 15.43 6.49 13.59
C VAL A 140 16.07 5.30 14.28
N ASP A 141 17.28 5.48 14.79
CA ASP A 141 18.02 4.41 15.49
C ASP A 141 17.34 4.05 16.83
N GLY A 142 17.56 2.82 17.29
CA GLY A 142 17.09 2.32 18.58
C GLY A 142 16.07 1.18 18.41
N ALA A 143 16.24 0.12 19.21
CA ALA A 143 15.39 -1.07 19.15
C ALA A 143 13.90 -0.79 19.44
N GLU A 144 13.60 0.26 20.20
CA GLU A 144 12.24 0.75 20.44
C GLU A 144 11.54 1.24 19.17
N ASN A 145 12.30 1.58 18.13
CA ASN A 145 11.79 2.03 16.84
C ASN A 145 11.54 0.89 15.85
N PHE A 146 11.65 -0.37 16.27
CA PHE A 146 11.48 -1.54 15.39
C PHE A 146 10.23 -1.46 14.50
N GLU A 147 9.02 -1.34 15.09
CA GLU A 147 7.77 -1.30 14.32
C GLU A 147 7.66 -0.03 13.45
N ARG A 148 8.22 1.10 13.92
CA ARG A 148 8.23 2.35 13.16
C ARG A 148 9.18 2.29 11.97
N ASN A 149 10.34 1.64 12.11
CA ASN A 149 11.27 1.43 11.01
C ASN A 149 10.74 0.36 10.04
N LEU A 150 10.01 -0.65 10.52
CA LEU A 150 9.26 -1.54 9.65
C LEU A 150 8.21 -0.77 8.83
N GLU A 151 7.45 0.14 9.47
CA GLU A 151 6.53 1.04 8.76
C GLU A 151 7.25 1.86 7.68
N ARG A 152 8.43 2.43 7.97
CA ARG A 152 9.25 3.18 6.97
C ARG A 152 9.65 2.31 5.79
N ILE A 153 10.20 1.13 6.07
CA ILE A 153 10.63 0.18 5.02
C ILE A 153 9.46 -0.14 4.11
N ILE A 154 8.32 -0.53 4.67
CA ILE A 154 7.17 -0.96 3.87
C ILE A 154 6.50 0.21 3.15
N VAL A 155 6.42 1.40 3.76
CA VAL A 155 5.92 2.61 3.09
C VAL A 155 6.79 2.97 1.88
N GLN A 156 8.12 3.00 2.02
CA GLN A 156 9.00 3.30 0.90
C GLN A 156 9.03 2.18 -0.15
N LYS A 157 8.95 0.90 0.28
CA LYS A 157 8.80 -0.24 -0.64
C LYS A 157 7.52 -0.09 -1.45
N TRP A 158 6.40 0.20 -0.80
CA TRP A 158 5.11 0.40 -1.44
C TRP A 158 5.11 1.52 -2.49
N ILE A 159 5.79 2.65 -2.22
CA ILE A 159 6.00 3.71 -3.22
C ILE A 159 6.86 3.19 -4.38
N ALA A 160 7.95 2.49 -4.08
CA ALA A 160 8.90 2.02 -5.08
C ALA A 160 8.30 0.99 -6.06
N ILE A 161 7.44 0.09 -5.57
CA ILE A 161 6.86 -1.00 -6.37
C ILE A 161 5.64 -0.58 -7.20
N PHE A 162 5.12 0.64 -7.08
CA PHE A 162 3.97 1.08 -7.87
C PHE A 162 4.21 0.86 -9.39
N PRO A 163 3.33 0.21 -10.17
CA PRO A 163 1.94 -0.12 -9.85
C PRO A 163 1.69 -1.61 -9.49
N LEU A 164 2.65 -2.32 -8.88
CA LEU A 164 2.50 -3.71 -8.43
C LEU A 164 1.47 -3.88 -7.29
N GLY A 165 0.18 -3.77 -7.62
CA GLY A 165 -0.91 -3.74 -6.63
C GLY A 165 -1.07 -5.03 -5.82
N VAL A 166 -0.80 -6.20 -6.41
CA VAL A 166 -0.93 -7.49 -5.70
C VAL A 166 0.21 -7.67 -4.68
N GLU A 167 1.43 -7.28 -5.03
CA GLU A 167 2.57 -7.25 -4.09
C GLU A 167 2.30 -6.25 -2.97
N ALA A 168 1.93 -5.02 -3.32
CA ALA A 168 1.54 -3.97 -2.37
C ALA A 168 0.44 -4.44 -1.40
N TRP A 169 -0.60 -5.10 -1.90
CA TRP A 169 -1.69 -5.61 -1.06
C TRP A 169 -1.24 -6.78 -0.19
N SER A 170 -0.35 -7.64 -0.67
CA SER A 170 0.18 -8.75 0.12
C SER A 170 1.04 -8.26 1.28
N GLU A 171 1.86 -7.24 1.04
CA GLU A 171 2.71 -6.61 2.07
C GLU A 171 1.91 -5.82 3.09
N HIS A 172 0.90 -5.07 2.64
CA HIS A 172 -0.07 -4.43 3.52
C HIS A 172 -0.77 -5.44 4.41
N ARG A 173 -1.19 -6.57 3.83
CA ARG A 173 -1.82 -7.63 4.61
C ARG A 173 -0.85 -8.23 5.65
N ARG A 174 0.38 -8.53 5.24
CA ARG A 174 1.39 -9.20 6.09
C ARG A 174 1.86 -8.32 7.26
N THR A 175 1.99 -7.02 7.02
CA THR A 175 2.67 -6.10 7.95
C THR A 175 1.74 -5.08 8.62
N GLY A 176 0.59 -4.80 8.00
CA GLY A 176 -0.29 -3.68 8.35
C GLY A 176 0.10 -2.35 7.70
N TYR A 177 1.15 -2.31 6.88
CA TYR A 177 1.72 -1.08 6.32
C TYR A 177 1.71 -1.06 4.78
N PRO A 178 1.56 0.11 4.14
CA PRO A 178 1.25 1.41 4.74
C PRO A 178 -0.14 1.41 5.40
N LYS A 179 -0.38 2.39 6.29
CA LYS A 179 -1.72 2.61 6.85
C LYS A 179 -2.57 3.30 5.78
N LEU A 180 -3.58 2.57 5.29
CA LEU A 180 -4.44 3.03 4.20
C LEU A 180 -5.71 3.66 4.75
N LEU A 181 -6.29 4.56 3.96
CA LEU A 181 -7.58 5.15 4.21
C LEU A 181 -8.66 4.06 4.18
N PRO A 182 -9.46 3.92 5.25
CA PRO A 182 -10.57 2.96 5.25
C PRO A 182 -11.58 3.35 4.17
N VAL A 183 -12.29 2.36 3.63
CA VAL A 183 -13.40 2.64 2.71
C VAL A 183 -14.49 3.42 3.45
N PRO A 184 -15.06 4.48 2.85
CA PRO A 184 -16.04 5.32 3.55
C PRO A 184 -17.40 4.64 3.70
N THR A 185 -17.67 3.57 2.93
CA THR A 185 -18.91 2.81 3.02
C THR A 185 -18.61 1.33 2.89
N ASP A 186 -19.01 0.55 3.91
CA ASP A 186 -18.93 -0.90 3.85
C ASP A 186 -20.09 -1.46 3.01
N LYS A 187 -19.76 -2.08 1.88
CA LYS A 187 -20.70 -2.84 1.04
C LYS A 187 -20.43 -4.34 1.06
N SER A 188 -19.56 -4.80 1.97
CA SER A 188 -19.19 -6.21 2.10
C SER A 188 -20.26 -7.06 2.81
N GLY A 189 -21.33 -6.45 3.31
CA GLY A 189 -22.33 -7.13 4.14
C GLY A 189 -21.78 -7.59 5.49
N GLY A 190 -20.74 -6.90 6.01
CA GLY A 190 -20.07 -7.25 7.24
C GLY A 190 -19.12 -8.45 7.12
N THR A 191 -18.73 -8.85 5.91
CA THR A 191 -17.73 -9.91 5.70
C THR A 191 -16.29 -9.43 5.83
N VAL A 192 -16.08 -8.12 5.79
CA VAL A 192 -14.78 -7.45 5.91
C VAL A 192 -14.76 -6.59 7.17
N ASP A 193 -13.62 -6.54 7.86
CA ASP A 193 -13.34 -5.47 8.80
C ASP A 193 -12.82 -4.25 8.02
N VAL A 194 -13.58 -3.16 8.00
CA VAL A 194 -13.26 -1.95 7.23
C VAL A 194 -11.91 -1.34 7.61
N ALA A 195 -11.50 -1.46 8.87
CA ALA A 195 -10.20 -0.96 9.32
C ALA A 195 -9.02 -1.78 8.76
N GLN A 196 -9.27 -3.05 8.41
CA GLN A 196 -8.26 -4.00 7.94
C GLN A 196 -8.32 -4.26 6.44
N GLY A 197 -9.42 -3.85 5.80
CA GLY A 197 -9.70 -4.09 4.39
C GLY A 197 -9.86 -5.57 4.04
N ALA A 198 -9.96 -5.84 2.75
CA ALA A 198 -10.03 -7.21 2.24
C ALA A 198 -8.74 -7.98 2.55
N ARG A 199 -8.88 -9.21 3.05
CA ARG A 199 -7.79 -10.11 3.41
C ARG A 199 -7.51 -11.16 2.34
N ARG A 200 -8.47 -11.41 1.45
CA ARG A 200 -8.37 -12.27 0.28
C ARG A 200 -9.52 -12.01 -0.70
N LEU A 201 -9.48 -12.65 -1.86
CA LEU A 201 -10.64 -12.79 -2.72
C LEU A 201 -11.36 -14.10 -2.40
N PRO A 202 -12.71 -14.15 -2.46
CA PRO A 202 -13.45 -15.40 -2.39
C PRO A 202 -13.11 -16.31 -3.58
N TYR A 203 -13.37 -17.61 -3.45
CA TYR A 203 -13.24 -18.52 -4.57
C TYR A 203 -14.27 -18.19 -5.67
N PRO A 204 -13.96 -18.48 -6.95
CA PRO A 204 -14.90 -18.28 -8.05
C PRO A 204 -16.17 -19.12 -7.87
N VAL A 205 -17.29 -18.63 -8.41
CA VAL A 205 -18.59 -19.31 -8.34
C VAL A 205 -18.56 -20.67 -9.02
N GLU A 206 -17.71 -20.83 -10.03
CA GLU A 206 -17.51 -22.06 -10.79
C GLU A 206 -16.99 -23.20 -9.89
N GLU A 207 -16.15 -22.91 -8.89
CA GLU A 207 -15.65 -23.93 -7.94
C GLU A 207 -16.79 -24.51 -7.10
N TYR A 208 -17.78 -23.69 -6.74
CA TYR A 208 -18.97 -24.16 -6.02
C TYR A 208 -19.85 -25.08 -6.85
N GLN A 209 -19.87 -24.90 -8.18
CA GLN A 209 -20.73 -25.65 -9.09
C GLN A 209 -20.05 -26.91 -9.63
N GLN A 210 -18.76 -26.82 -9.94
CA GLN A 210 -18.02 -27.83 -10.71
C GLN A 210 -17.04 -28.62 -9.85
N ASN A 211 -16.64 -28.10 -8.68
CA ASN A 211 -15.58 -28.66 -7.85
C ASN A 211 -15.91 -28.63 -6.35
N ASN A 212 -17.20 -28.70 -6.00
CA ASN A 212 -17.69 -28.40 -4.66
C ASN A 212 -17.01 -29.20 -3.55
N ALA A 213 -16.80 -30.50 -3.76
CA ALA A 213 -16.18 -31.38 -2.76
C ALA A 213 -14.75 -30.90 -2.39
N ASN A 214 -13.93 -30.57 -3.39
CA ASN A 214 -12.57 -30.07 -3.15
C ASN A 214 -12.58 -28.65 -2.58
N LEU A 215 -13.53 -27.81 -3.02
CA LEU A 215 -13.71 -26.48 -2.47
C LEU A 215 -14.04 -26.52 -0.97
N GLN A 216 -14.94 -27.40 -0.53
CA GLN A 216 -15.27 -27.52 0.89
C GLN A 216 -14.06 -27.94 1.74
N LEU A 217 -13.21 -28.83 1.21
CA LEU A 217 -11.94 -29.18 1.86
C LEU A 217 -11.00 -27.98 1.94
N ALA A 218 -10.86 -27.21 0.85
CA ALA A 218 -10.01 -26.01 0.82
C ALA A 218 -10.50 -24.93 1.81
N ILE A 219 -11.81 -24.78 1.99
CA ILE A 219 -12.40 -23.86 2.98
C ILE A 219 -12.09 -24.32 4.40
N GLN A 220 -12.20 -25.63 4.68
CA GLN A 220 -11.82 -26.18 5.99
C GLN A 220 -10.33 -25.96 6.29
N THR A 221 -9.46 -26.14 5.29
CA THR A 221 -8.03 -25.85 5.43
C THR A 221 -7.78 -24.36 5.68
N LEU A 222 -8.42 -23.47 4.90
CA LEU A 222 -8.31 -22.03 5.10
C LEU A 222 -8.68 -21.61 6.53
N ASP A 223 -9.79 -22.13 7.05
CA ASP A 223 -10.24 -21.86 8.41
C ASP A 223 -9.26 -22.42 9.47
N GLY A 224 -8.69 -23.59 9.23
CA GLY A 224 -7.73 -24.23 10.13
C GLY A 224 -6.34 -23.58 10.16
N GLU A 225 -5.91 -22.98 9.04
CA GLU A 225 -4.60 -22.33 8.93
C GLU A 225 -4.61 -20.86 9.36
N GLN A 226 -5.78 -20.22 9.34
CA GLN A 226 -5.92 -18.83 9.75
C GLN A 226 -5.49 -18.63 11.20
N GLN A 227 -4.75 -17.53 11.44
CA GLN A 227 -4.38 -17.07 12.78
C GLN A 227 -4.77 -15.60 12.96
N ASN A 228 -5.16 -15.21 14.17
CA ASN A 228 -5.47 -13.81 14.54
C ASN A 228 -6.56 -13.12 13.68
N GLY A 229 -7.34 -13.90 12.92
CA GLY A 229 -8.52 -13.44 12.20
C GLY A 229 -9.81 -13.73 12.97
N ASN A 230 -10.85 -12.95 12.70
CA ASN A 230 -12.17 -13.06 13.34
C ASN A 230 -13.29 -13.43 12.34
N ARG A 231 -12.92 -13.82 11.11
CA ARG A 231 -13.84 -14.25 10.05
C ARG A 231 -13.49 -15.66 9.63
N THR A 232 -14.48 -16.45 9.24
CA THR A 232 -14.30 -17.83 8.78
C THR A 232 -15.07 -18.06 7.50
N GLY A 233 -14.74 -19.14 6.80
CA GLY A 233 -15.29 -19.52 5.52
C GLY A 233 -14.66 -18.77 4.35
N ASP A 234 -15.25 -18.97 3.17
CA ASP A 234 -14.84 -18.31 1.94
C ASP A 234 -15.36 -16.87 1.84
N VAL A 235 -14.84 -16.00 2.68
CA VAL A 235 -15.18 -14.57 2.65
C VAL A 235 -13.94 -13.70 2.49
N MET A 236 -14.15 -12.43 2.11
CA MET A 236 -13.06 -11.48 1.89
C MET A 236 -12.29 -11.16 3.18
N GLY A 237 -12.89 -11.31 4.35
CA GLY A 237 -12.26 -11.03 5.64
C GLY A 237 -11.47 -12.20 6.24
N THR A 238 -11.56 -13.41 5.69
CA THR A 238 -10.79 -14.56 6.21
C THR A 238 -9.32 -14.39 5.84
N ARG A 239 -8.44 -14.51 6.82
CA ARG A 239 -6.99 -14.36 6.59
C ARG A 239 -6.40 -15.61 5.94
N VAL A 240 -5.40 -15.42 5.09
CA VAL A 240 -4.60 -16.51 4.51
C VAL A 240 -3.48 -16.93 5.47
N TRP A 241 -2.87 -18.10 5.24
CA TRP A 241 -1.96 -18.74 6.21
C TRP A 241 -0.79 -17.85 6.72
N TRP A 242 -0.25 -16.97 5.88
CA TRP A 242 0.88 -16.08 6.22
C TRP A 242 0.46 -14.76 6.85
N ASP A 243 -0.84 -14.44 6.84
CA ASP A 243 -1.40 -13.23 7.41
C ASP A 243 -1.64 -13.44 8.91
N CYS A 244 -0.55 -13.60 9.66
CA CYS A 244 -0.60 -13.99 11.08
C CYS A 244 -0.28 -12.84 12.04
N LYS A 245 0.18 -11.68 11.56
CA LYS A 245 0.49 -10.56 12.46
C LYS A 245 -0.79 -10.11 13.17
N SER A 246 -0.74 -10.02 14.50
CA SER A 246 -1.82 -9.43 15.28
C SER A 246 -2.14 -8.04 14.74
N TYR A 247 -3.42 -7.68 14.68
CA TYR A 247 -3.79 -6.33 14.26
C TYR A 247 -3.13 -5.32 15.19
N ASN A 248 -2.49 -4.31 14.60
CA ASN A 248 -2.04 -3.14 15.35
C ASN A 248 -3.31 -2.37 15.74
N ASN A 249 -3.77 -2.54 16.98
CA ASN A 249 -4.85 -1.72 17.55
C ASN A 249 -4.39 -0.29 17.75
#